data_AF-A0A6L3MK33-F1
#
_entry.id   AF-A0A6L3MK33-F1
#
_cell.length_a   1.000
_cell.length_b   1.000
_cell.length_c   1.000
_cell.angle_alpha   90.00
_cell.angle_beta   90.00
_cell.angle_gamma   90.00
#
_symmetry.space_group_name_H-M   'P 1'
#
loop_
_entity.id
_entity.type
_entity.pdbx_description
1 polymer ?
#
loop_
_entity_poly.entity_id
_entity_poly.type
_entity_poly.pdbx_seq_one_letter_code
_entity_poly.pdbx_strand_id
1 'polypeptide(L)'
;MPAHVSPCPAQSRVAHAGAARVGASRRFAPFALAALVCAMSVVALCAGAYRIPFAQVWAALSGDPAAQQARAVLLDIRAPRVALALLVGGGFGAAGAAMQALFRNPLADPGLVGVS
;
A
#
# COMPACT_ATOMS: atom_id res chain seq x y z
N MET A 1 45.63 36.58 -34.40
CA MET A 1 45.92 35.58 -33.34
C MET A 1 45.59 36.19 -31.99
N PRO A 2 44.90 35.54 -31.03
CA PRO A 2 43.79 34.58 -31.11
C PRO A 2 42.48 35.14 -30.49
N ALA A 3 41.35 34.52 -30.85
CA ALA A 3 40.04 34.78 -30.25
C ALA A 3 39.97 34.16 -28.84
N HIS A 4 39.69 34.97 -27.83
CA HIS A 4 39.50 34.52 -26.45
C HIS A 4 38.05 34.07 -26.26
N VAL A 5 37.77 32.82 -26.61
CA VAL A 5 36.48 32.18 -26.35
C VAL A 5 36.49 31.66 -24.91
N SER A 6 35.83 32.37 -24.00
CA SER A 6 35.62 31.89 -22.64
C SER A 6 34.70 30.66 -22.64
N PRO A 7 35.05 29.53 -21.99
CA PRO A 7 34.17 28.39 -21.90
C PRO A 7 33.00 28.68 -20.94
N CYS A 8 31.78 28.46 -21.42
CA CYS A 8 30.55 28.43 -20.64
C CYS A 8 30.63 27.27 -19.62
N PRO A 9 30.56 27.51 -18.30
CA PRO A 9 30.60 26.42 -17.35
C PRO A 9 29.30 25.62 -17.39
N ALA A 10 29.44 24.42 -17.94
CA ALA A 10 28.89 23.17 -17.44
C ALA A 10 27.42 23.19 -17.01
N GLN A 11 26.57 22.76 -17.95
CA GLN A 11 25.28 22.13 -17.71
C GLN A 11 25.37 21.23 -16.46
N SER A 12 24.76 21.67 -15.36
CA SER A 12 24.58 20.86 -14.16
C SER A 12 23.66 19.71 -14.52
N ARG A 13 24.30 18.56 -14.76
CA ARG A 13 23.72 17.21 -14.81
C ARG A 13 22.45 17.18 -13.99
N VAL A 14 21.32 17.12 -14.69
CA VAL A 14 20.07 16.63 -14.13
C VAL A 14 20.40 15.20 -13.70
N ALA A 15 20.71 15.04 -12.41
CA ALA A 15 20.94 13.75 -11.81
C ALA A 15 19.61 13.02 -11.91
N HIS A 16 19.48 12.18 -12.93
CA HIS A 16 18.46 11.15 -13.01
C HIS A 16 18.66 10.23 -11.82
N ALA A 17 18.07 10.62 -10.69
CA ALA A 17 18.06 9.88 -9.45
C ALA A 17 17.54 8.48 -9.75
N GLY A 18 18.43 7.52 -9.54
CA GLY A 18 18.30 6.08 -9.72
C GLY A 18 16.89 5.57 -9.95
N ALA A 19 16.53 5.38 -11.21
CA ALA A 19 15.59 4.32 -11.57
C ALA A 19 16.31 3.00 -11.23
N ALA A 20 16.16 2.56 -9.97
CA ALA A 20 16.59 1.25 -9.52
C ALA A 20 16.00 0.23 -10.51
N ARG A 21 16.84 -0.31 -11.39
CA ARG A 21 16.42 -1.35 -12.32
C ARG A 21 16.19 -2.59 -11.47
N VAL A 22 14.96 -2.78 -11.00
CA VAL A 22 14.51 -4.05 -10.41
C VAL A 22 14.47 -5.07 -11.55
N GLY A 23 15.63 -5.62 -11.85
CA GLY A 23 15.85 -6.75 -12.74
C GLY A 23 15.50 -8.04 -12.01
N ALA A 24 14.23 -8.21 -11.67
CA ALA A 24 13.69 -9.47 -11.20
C ALA A 24 12.23 -9.55 -11.65
N SER A 25 11.94 -10.51 -12.54
CA SER A 25 10.63 -11.05 -12.90
C SER A 25 9.40 -10.28 -12.37
N ARG A 26 9.08 -9.13 -12.99
CA ARG A 26 7.86 -8.33 -12.71
C ARG A 26 6.57 -9.16 -12.72
N ARG A 27 6.59 -10.34 -13.36
CA ARG A 27 5.51 -11.31 -13.42
C ARG A 27 5.07 -11.82 -12.03
N PHE A 28 5.97 -11.88 -11.05
CA PHE A 28 5.65 -12.35 -9.69
C PHE A 28 5.27 -11.23 -8.71
N ALA A 29 5.50 -9.98 -9.07
CA ALA A 29 5.17 -8.82 -8.23
C ALA A 29 3.70 -8.78 -7.75
N PRO A 30 2.67 -9.05 -8.59
CA PRO A 30 1.29 -9.04 -8.11
C PRO A 30 1.00 -10.17 -7.11
N PHE A 31 1.58 -11.35 -7.31
CA PHE A 31 1.42 -12.49 -6.40
C PHE A 31 2.06 -12.21 -5.04
N ALA A 32 3.27 -11.62 -5.03
CA ALA A 32 3.95 -11.22 -3.80
C ALA A 32 3.15 -10.14 -3.03
N LEU A 33 2.60 -9.15 -3.75
CA LEU A 33 1.76 -8.11 -3.14
C LEU A 33 0.47 -8.70 -2.56
N ALA A 34 -0.22 -9.56 -3.31
CA ALA A 34 -1.43 -10.23 -2.84
C ALA A 34 -1.17 -11.08 -1.59
N ALA A 35 -0.08 -11.86 -1.58
CA ALA A 35 0.32 -12.63 -0.42
C ALA A 35 0.59 -11.74 0.81
N LEU A 36 1.27 -10.61 0.62
CA LEU A 36 1.54 -9.65 1.69
C LEU A 36 0.26 -9.02 2.24
N VAL A 37 -0.68 -8.63 1.37
CA VAL A 37 -1.99 -8.08 1.77
C VAL A 37 -2.79 -9.11 2.57
N CYS A 38 -2.82 -10.38 2.13
CA CYS A 38 -3.46 -11.46 2.88
C CYS A 38 -2.81 -11.67 4.25
N ALA A 39 -1.48 -11.76 4.31
CA ALA A 39 -0.76 -11.93 5.56
C ALA A 39 -1.03 -10.77 6.55
N MET A 40 -0.99 -9.52 6.06
CA MET A 40 -1.29 -8.35 6.88
C MET A 40 -2.74 -8.29 7.32
N SER A 41 -3.68 -8.74 6.49
CA SER A 41 -5.09 -8.82 6.86
C SER A 41 -5.29 -9.82 8.00
N VAL A 42 -4.69 -11.01 7.92
CA VAL A 42 -4.73 -12.01 9.01
C VAL A 42 -4.12 -11.45 10.29
N VAL A 43 -2.96 -10.80 10.19
CA VAL A 43 -2.32 -10.14 11.34
C VAL A 43 -3.23 -9.04 11.92
N ALA A 44 -3.89 -8.24 11.10
CA ALA A 44 -4.80 -7.19 11.56
C ALA A 44 -6.07 -7.75 12.22
N LEU A 45 -6.57 -8.92 11.80
CA LEU A 45 -7.65 -9.61 12.48
C LEU A 45 -7.20 -10.15 13.85
N CYS A 46 -5.96 -10.66 13.95
CA CYS A 46 -5.40 -11.21 15.18
C CYS A 46 -4.92 -10.12 16.17
N ALA A 47 -4.38 -9.00 15.68
CA ALA A 47 -3.83 -7.91 16.46
C ALA A 47 -4.95 -6.92 16.89
N GLY A 48 -5.33 -6.98 18.15
CA GLY A 48 -6.24 -6.00 18.75
C GLY A 48 -6.10 -5.93 20.26
N ALA A 49 -6.63 -4.88 20.88
CA ALA A 49 -6.56 -4.64 22.33
C ALA A 49 -7.10 -5.82 23.17
N TYR A 50 -8.05 -6.58 22.60
CA TYR A 50 -8.51 -7.85 23.13
C TYR A 50 -7.66 -8.98 22.55
N ARG A 51 -6.78 -9.60 23.37
CA ARG A 51 -5.96 -10.74 22.93
C ARG A 51 -6.85 -11.97 22.73
N ILE A 52 -7.26 -12.23 21.49
CA ILE A 52 -7.98 -13.44 21.12
C ILE A 52 -6.94 -14.44 20.60
N PRO A 53 -6.62 -15.52 21.32
CA PRO A 53 -5.73 -16.56 20.81
C PRO A 53 -6.32 -17.18 19.54
N PHE A 54 -5.46 -17.65 18.63
CA PHE A 54 -5.89 -18.20 17.33
C PHE A 54 -6.96 -19.31 17.47
N ALA A 55 -6.89 -20.10 18.55
CA ALA A 55 -7.90 -21.10 18.89
C ALA A 55 -9.29 -20.50 19.15
N GLN A 56 -9.38 -19.34 19.81
CA GLN A 56 -10.65 -18.64 20.03
C GLN A 56 -11.15 -17.92 18.78
N VAL A 57 -10.26 -17.51 17.87
CA VAL A 57 -10.67 -17.00 16.54
C VAL A 57 -11.35 -18.11 15.74
N TRP A 58 -10.75 -19.31 15.71
CA TRP A 58 -11.35 -20.47 15.05
C TRP A 58 -12.68 -20.87 15.71
N ALA A 59 -12.72 -20.93 17.05
CA ALA A 59 -13.95 -21.23 17.81
C ALA A 59 -15.06 -20.20 17.57
N ALA A 60 -14.71 -18.91 17.50
CA ALA A 60 -15.64 -17.82 17.20
C ALA A 60 -16.23 -17.95 15.78
N LEU A 61 -15.40 -18.33 14.79
CA LEU A 61 -15.87 -18.61 13.43
C LEU A 61 -16.71 -19.88 13.35
N SER A 62 -16.34 -20.95 14.08
CA SER A 62 -17.07 -22.22 14.10
C SER A 62 -18.40 -22.14 14.88
N GLY A 63 -18.69 -21.03 15.55
CA GLY A 63 -19.95 -20.80 16.25
C GLY A 63 -20.02 -21.37 17.65
N ASP A 64 -18.87 -21.53 18.31
CA ASP A 64 -18.83 -21.97 19.71
C ASP A 64 -19.45 -20.89 20.64
N PRO A 65 -20.48 -21.22 21.43
CA PRO A 65 -21.09 -20.28 22.38
C PRO A 65 -20.09 -19.75 23.42
N ALA A 66 -19.02 -20.48 23.75
CA ALA A 66 -17.96 -20.00 24.64
C ALA A 66 -17.16 -18.83 24.03
N ALA A 67 -17.22 -18.65 22.71
CA ALA A 67 -16.50 -17.61 21.96
C ALA A 67 -17.43 -16.50 21.41
N GLN A 68 -18.69 -16.43 21.86
CA GLN A 68 -19.70 -15.48 21.35
C GLN A 68 -19.24 -14.00 21.46
N GLN A 69 -18.62 -13.63 22.58
CA GLN A 69 -18.14 -12.26 22.80
C GLN A 69 -16.93 -11.92 21.91
N ALA A 70 -16.04 -12.89 21.69
CA ALA A 70 -14.92 -12.77 20.75
C ALA A 70 -15.42 -12.67 19.30
N ARG A 71 -16.48 -13.40 18.94
CA ARG A 71 -17.13 -13.37 17.62
C ARG A 71 -17.73 -11.99 17.33
N ALA A 72 -18.44 -11.39 18.27
CA ALA A 72 -19.00 -10.04 18.11
C ALA A 72 -17.89 -9.00 17.87
N VAL A 73 -16.81 -9.02 18.65
CA VAL A 73 -15.67 -8.10 18.44
C VAL A 73 -14.99 -8.33 17.09
N LEU A 74 -14.85 -9.59 16.66
CA LEU A 74 -14.26 -9.93 15.36
C LEU A 74 -15.12 -9.44 14.20
N LEU A 75 -16.42 -9.74 14.21
CA LEU A 75 -17.32 -9.47 13.09
C LEU A 75 -17.85 -8.03 13.07
N ASP A 76 -18.14 -7.44 14.22
CA ASP A 76 -18.80 -6.12 14.29
C ASP A 76 -17.79 -4.97 14.40
N ILE A 77 -16.55 -5.23 14.85
CA ILE A 77 -15.55 -4.18 15.06
C ILE A 77 -14.34 -4.36 14.13
N ARG A 78 -13.72 -5.54 14.11
CA ARG A 78 -12.46 -5.75 13.37
C ARG A 78 -12.67 -5.93 11.87
N ALA A 79 -13.60 -6.81 11.48
CA ALA A 79 -13.91 -7.08 10.09
C ALA A 79 -14.28 -5.80 9.29
N PRO A 80 -15.21 -4.94 9.75
CA PRO A 80 -15.53 -3.71 9.01
C PRO A 80 -14.34 -2.75 8.93
N ARG A 81 -13.50 -2.67 9.97
CA ARG A 81 -12.29 -1.84 9.96
C ARG A 81 -11.26 -2.31 8.95
N VAL A 82 -11.02 -3.62 8.87
CA VAL A 82 -10.08 -4.21 7.90
C VAL A 82 -10.62 -4.03 6.48
N ALA A 83 -11.91 -4.26 6.27
CA ALA A 83 -12.55 -4.01 4.98
C ALA A 83 -12.40 -2.55 4.54
N LEU A 84 -12.65 -1.60 5.45
CA LEU A 84 -12.50 -0.17 5.17
C LEU A 84 -11.04 0.19 4.86
N ALA A 85 -10.07 -0.33 5.60
CA ALA A 85 -8.65 -0.10 5.34
C ALA A 85 -8.23 -0.60 3.94
N LEU A 86 -8.72 -1.77 3.52
CA LEU A 86 -8.46 -2.33 2.19
C LEU A 86 -9.10 -1.49 1.08
N LEU A 87 -10.36 -1.07 1.27
CA LEU A 87 -11.08 -0.25 0.29
C LEU A 87 -10.44 1.14 0.14
N VAL A 88 -10.13 1.81 1.25
CA VAL A 88 -9.49 3.13 1.25
C VAL A 88 -8.08 3.02 0.66
N GLY A 89 -7.23 2.11 1.16
CA GLY A 89 -5.87 1.95 0.66
C GLY A 89 -5.82 1.56 -0.82
N GLY A 90 -6.68 0.63 -1.24
CA GLY A 90 -6.78 0.22 -2.64
C GLY A 90 -7.30 1.34 -3.55
N GLY A 91 -8.31 2.08 -3.10
CA GLY A 91 -8.86 3.23 -3.83
C GLY A 91 -7.83 4.35 -4.02
N PHE A 92 -7.12 4.74 -2.96
CA PHE A 92 -6.05 5.75 -3.04
C PHE A 92 -4.88 5.29 -3.89
N GLY A 93 -4.46 4.03 -3.77
CA GLY A 93 -3.39 3.46 -4.60
C GLY A 93 -3.76 3.45 -6.09
N ALA A 94 -4.98 3.05 -6.42
CA ALA A 94 -5.47 3.04 -7.81
C ALA A 94 -5.63 4.46 -8.38
N ALA A 95 -6.18 5.39 -7.61
CA ALA A 95 -6.32 6.80 -8.01
C ALA A 95 -4.95 7.44 -8.26
N GLY A 96 -3.97 7.21 -7.39
CA GLY A 96 -2.60 7.69 -7.56
C GLY A 96 -1.94 7.11 -8.81
N ALA A 97 -2.05 5.80 -9.03
CA ALA A 97 -1.51 5.16 -10.23
C ALA A 97 -2.16 5.68 -11.53
N ALA A 98 -3.48 5.90 -11.52
CA ALA A 98 -4.20 6.47 -12.65
C ALA A 98 -3.76 7.91 -12.95
N MET A 99 -3.59 8.74 -11.91
CA MET A 99 -3.14 10.13 -12.06
C MET A 99 -1.70 10.21 -12.56
N GLN A 100 -0.80 9.39 -12.03
CA GLN A 100 0.58 9.26 -12.52
C GLN A 100 0.64 8.81 -13.99
N ALA A 101 -0.24 7.88 -14.40
CA ALA A 101 -0.34 7.43 -15.78
C ALA A 101 -0.89 8.51 -16.72
N LEU A 102 -1.90 9.25 -16.28
CA LEU A 102 -2.56 10.31 -17.06
C LEU A 102 -1.60 11.46 -17.36
N PHE A 103 -0.92 11.98 -16.34
CA PHE A 103 0.04 13.08 -16.50
C PHE A 103 1.41 12.61 -17.01
N ARG A 104 1.64 11.30 -17.08
CA ARG A 104 2.96 10.69 -17.33
C ARG A 104 4.03 11.31 -16.44
N ASN A 105 3.64 11.70 -15.23
CA ASN A 105 4.47 12.36 -14.24
C ASN A 105 4.39 11.56 -12.94
N PRO A 106 5.47 10.85 -12.55
CA PRO A 106 5.48 10.03 -11.34
C PRO A 106 5.33 10.85 -10.04
N LEU A 107 5.38 12.18 -10.11
CA LEU A 107 5.18 13.11 -8.98
C LEU A 107 3.74 13.64 -8.86
N ALA A 108 2.83 13.24 -9.77
CA ALA A 108 1.44 13.67 -9.68
C ALA A 108 0.73 12.95 -8.51
N ASP A 109 0.26 13.73 -7.53
CA ASP A 109 -0.46 13.24 -6.36
C ASP A 109 -1.97 13.46 -6.50
N PRO A 110 -2.82 12.45 -6.21
CA PRO A 110 -4.28 12.55 -6.34
C PRO A 110 -4.93 13.57 -5.39
N GLY A 111 -4.25 14.01 -4.33
CA GLY A 111 -4.72 15.05 -3.41
C GLY A 111 -4.72 16.46 -4.03
N LEU A 112 -4.02 16.69 -5.14
CA LEU A 112 -3.94 17.99 -5.80
C LEU A 112 -5.21 18.41 -6.58
N VAL A 113 -6.20 17.53 -6.72
CA VAL A 113 -7.48 17.83 -7.41
C VAL A 113 -8.50 18.50 -6.47
N GLY A 114 -8.19 18.69 -5.19
CA GLY A 114 -8.99 19.52 -4.29
C GLY A 114 -10.22 18.85 -3.68
N VAL A 115 -10.15 17.54 -3.40
CA VAL A 115 -11.26 16.74 -2.83
C VAL A 115 -10.96 16.28 -1.39
N SER A 116 -10.19 17.04 -0.60
CA SER A 116 -10.06 16.82 0.86
C SER A 116 -11.20 17.48 1.62
#